data_AF-A0A9P0P2M4-F1
#
_entry.id   AF-A0A9P0P2M4-F1
#
_cell.length_a   1.000
_cell.length_b   1.000
_cell.length_c   1.000
_cell.angle_alpha   90.00
_cell.angle_beta   90.00
_cell.angle_gamma   90.00
#
_symmetry.space_group_name_H-M   'P 1'
#
loop_
_entity.id
_entity.type
_entity.pdbx_description
1 polymer ?
#
loop_
_entity_poly.entity_id
_entity_poly.type
_entity_poly.pdbx_seq_one_letter_code
_entity_poly.pdbx_strand_id
1 'polypeptide(L)'
;MEIKQHGCRIYAFFGGLTGTTSIITLSVISFDRYFVIRFPLKRTFSKARIKICLAVAWIYGSIFSIVPALDIGFGKYAYEGYLTSCSFDYLTENKKIKTFIIIFFVAAWVVPFVLISFSYGNILNVGKAYIATLSQKNSTELPFLPEV
;
A
#
# COMPACT_ATOMS: atom_id res chain seq x y z
N MET A 1 -2.04 36.48 -5.56
CA MET A 1 -2.01 35.32 -6.48
C MET A 1 -1.07 34.23 -5.96
N GLU A 2 0.09 34.61 -5.44
CA GLU A 2 1.08 33.75 -4.73
C GLU A 2 0.47 32.80 -3.67
N ILE A 3 -0.33 33.32 -2.73
CA ILE A 3 -0.90 32.51 -1.62
C ILE A 3 -1.74 31.32 -2.13
N LYS A 4 -2.47 31.51 -3.23
CA LYS A 4 -3.31 30.47 -3.83
C LYS A 4 -2.43 29.31 -4.34
N GLN A 5 -1.33 29.64 -5.02
CA GLN A 5 -0.40 28.64 -5.57
C GLN A 5 0.38 27.89 -4.48
N HIS A 6 0.77 28.57 -3.39
CA HIS A 6 1.40 27.89 -2.25
C HIS A 6 0.43 26.94 -1.53
N GLY A 7 -0.80 27.38 -1.27
CA GLY A 7 -1.84 26.53 -0.67
C GLY A 7 -2.15 25.30 -1.53
N CYS A 8 -2.20 25.48 -2.85
CA CYS A 8 -2.38 24.40 -3.83
C CYS A 8 -1.29 23.33 -3.73
N ARG A 9 -0.02 23.75 -3.69
CA ARG A 9 1.12 22.85 -3.55
C ARG A 9 1.09 22.08 -2.24
N ILE A 10 0.79 22.76 -1.13
CA ILE A 10 0.70 22.12 0.19
C ILE A 10 -0.44 21.09 0.21
N TYR A 11 -1.61 21.45 -0.31
CA TYR A 11 -2.76 20.56 -0.41
C TYR A 11 -2.42 19.28 -1.18
N ALA A 12 -1.88 19.44 -2.40
CA ALA A 12 -1.55 18.31 -3.26
C ALA A 12 -0.39 17.48 -2.71
N PHE A 13 0.60 18.11 -2.07
CA PHE A 13 1.70 17.43 -1.38
C PHE A 13 1.19 16.50 -0.27
N PHE A 14 0.32 17.00 0.62
CA PHE A 14 -0.23 16.17 1.70
C PHE A 14 -1.15 15.07 1.16
N GLY A 15 -1.92 15.37 0.11
CA GLY A 15 -2.73 14.36 -0.59
C GLY A 15 -1.88 13.22 -1.14
N GLY A 16 -0.81 13.55 -1.87
CA GLY A 16 0.14 12.58 -2.40
C GLY A 16 0.86 11.79 -1.30
N LEU A 17 1.33 12.48 -0.26
CA LEU A 17 2.10 11.89 0.84
C LEU A 17 1.28 10.88 1.61
N THR A 18 0.09 11.29 2.06
CA THR A 18 -0.77 10.46 2.90
C THR A 18 -1.38 9.32 2.11
N GLY A 19 -1.79 9.56 0.86
CA GLY A 19 -2.32 8.51 -0.02
C GLY A 19 -1.29 7.41 -0.28
N THR A 20 -0.07 7.79 -0.71
CA THR A 20 1.01 6.84 -1.01
C THR A 20 1.47 6.10 0.25
N THR A 21 1.62 6.80 1.37
CA THR A 21 2.03 6.18 2.64
C THR A 21 0.98 5.17 3.12
N SER A 22 -0.31 5.48 2.97
CA SER A 22 -1.42 4.60 3.37
C SER A 22 -1.43 3.30 2.58
N ILE A 23 -1.35 3.37 1.25
CA ILE A 23 -1.43 2.16 0.41
C ILE A 23 -0.22 1.24 0.58
N ILE A 24 0.97 1.80 0.77
CA ILE A 24 2.19 1.02 1.09
C ILE A 24 2.08 0.40 2.48
N THR A 25 1.58 1.15 3.47
CA THR A 25 1.34 0.61 4.82
C THR A 25 0.36 -0.56 4.78
N LEU A 26 -0.75 -0.43 4.06
CA LEU A 26 -1.72 -1.51 3.86
C LEU A 26 -1.07 -2.74 3.20
N SER A 27 -0.23 -2.53 2.17
CA SER A 27 0.48 -3.61 1.50
C SER A 27 1.41 -4.38 2.43
N VAL A 28 2.17 -3.66 3.26
CA VAL A 28 3.05 -4.27 4.26
C VAL A 28 2.24 -5.06 5.29
N ILE A 29 1.12 -4.51 5.76
CA ILE A 29 0.22 -5.20 6.70
C ILE A 29 -0.32 -6.49 6.08
N SER A 30 -0.80 -6.44 4.83
CA SER A 30 -1.31 -7.64 4.13
C SER A 30 -0.23 -8.72 4.00
N PHE A 31 0.99 -8.34 3.61
CA PHE A 31 2.11 -9.26 3.46
C PHE A 31 2.54 -9.88 4.80
N ASP A 32 2.56 -9.05 5.84
CA ASP A 32 2.84 -9.48 7.19
C ASP A 32 1.82 -10.51 7.70
N ARG A 33 0.52 -10.27 7.49
CA ARG A 33 -0.55 -11.24 7.81
C ARG A 33 -0.35 -12.56 7.09
N TYR A 34 0.01 -12.51 5.81
CA TYR A 34 0.32 -13.69 5.04
C TYR A 34 1.50 -14.48 5.64
N PHE A 35 2.60 -13.81 6.00
CA PHE A 35 3.77 -14.45 6.58
C PHE A 35 3.45 -15.16 7.91
N VAL A 36 2.65 -14.53 8.76
CA VAL A 36 2.24 -15.07 10.06
C VAL A 36 1.36 -16.31 9.92
N ILE A 37 0.40 -16.25 8.99
CA ILE A 37 -0.52 -17.35 8.74
C ILE A 37 0.23 -18.55 8.14
N ARG A 38 1.19 -18.32 7.23
CA ARG A 38 1.93 -19.38 6.56
C ARG A 38 3.05 -19.98 7.41
N PHE A 39 3.67 -19.21 8.29
CA PHE A 39 4.85 -19.64 9.07
C PHE A 39 4.69 -19.40 10.58
N PRO A 40 3.79 -20.14 11.26
CA PRO A 40 3.48 -19.92 12.67
C PRO A 40 4.68 -20.10 13.62
N LEU A 41 5.66 -20.93 13.25
CA LEU A 41 6.86 -21.23 14.06
C LEU A 41 8.01 -20.22 13.87
N LYS A 42 7.97 -19.36 12.84
CA LYS A 42 9.02 -18.34 12.59
C LYS A 42 8.68 -16.99 13.22
N ARG A 43 7.94 -17.00 14.33
CA ARG A 43 7.30 -15.82 14.92
C ARG A 43 8.31 -14.98 15.71
N THR A 44 8.97 -14.03 15.04
CA THR A 44 9.51 -12.85 15.74
C THR A 44 8.96 -11.56 15.13
N PHE A 45 7.82 -11.11 15.65
CA PHE A 45 7.41 -9.72 15.51
C PHE A 45 8.26 -8.87 16.44
N SER A 46 9.42 -8.46 15.97
CA SER A 46 10.16 -7.44 16.69
C SER A 46 9.47 -6.10 16.50
N LYS A 47 9.24 -5.37 17.60
CA LYS A 47 8.83 -3.94 17.55
C LYS A 47 9.76 -3.12 16.65
N ALA A 48 11.03 -3.53 16.51
CA ALA A 48 11.97 -2.91 15.60
C ALA A 48 11.57 -3.07 14.13
N ARG A 49 11.08 -4.25 13.71
CA ARG A 49 10.62 -4.50 12.34
C ARG A 49 9.45 -3.61 11.96
N ILE A 50 8.46 -3.48 12.85
CA ILE A 50 7.30 -2.61 12.63
C ILE A 50 7.75 -1.14 12.45
N LYS A 51 8.64 -0.65 13.32
CA LYS A 51 9.20 0.70 13.20
C LYS A 51 9.94 0.91 11.88
N ILE A 52 10.75 -0.06 11.45
CA ILE A 52 11.47 0.00 10.18
C ILE A 52 10.49 0.03 9.00
N CYS A 53 9.48 -0.84 8.99
CA CYS A 53 8.45 -0.85 7.94
C CYS A 53 7.70 0.48 7.85
N LEU A 54 7.33 1.06 9.00
CA LEU A 54 6.66 2.36 9.03
C LEU A 54 7.57 3.48 8.52
N ALA A 55 8.83 3.50 8.95
CA ALA A 55 9.82 4.46 8.46
C ALA A 55 10.02 4.36 6.94
N VAL A 56 10.11 3.14 6.40
CA VAL A 56 10.21 2.89 4.96
C VAL A 56 8.96 3.39 4.23
N ALA A 57 7.75 3.15 4.75
CA ALA A 57 6.51 3.63 4.13
C ALA A 57 6.46 5.17 4.05
N TRP A 58 6.85 5.86 5.13
CA TRP A 58 6.92 7.33 5.16
C TRP A 58 8.00 7.88 4.22
N ILE A 59 9.20 7.30 4.22
CA ILE A 59 10.27 7.69 3.30
C ILE A 59 9.81 7.50 1.85
N TYR A 60 9.18 6.37 1.55
CA TYR A 60 8.65 6.06 0.23
C TYR A 60 7.61 7.09 -0.22
N GLY A 61 6.59 7.36 0.59
CA GLY A 61 5.57 8.38 0.29
C GLY A 61 6.17 9.79 0.15
N SER A 62 7.18 10.11 0.96
CA SER A 62 7.88 11.40 0.91
C SER A 62 8.66 11.58 -0.38
N ILE A 63 9.40 10.58 -0.84
CA ILE A 63 10.18 10.63 -2.09
C ILE A 63 9.28 11.03 -3.27
N PHE A 64 8.12 10.36 -3.43
CA PHE A 64 7.23 10.65 -4.54
C PHE A 64 6.48 11.98 -4.42
N SER A 65 6.20 12.43 -3.19
CA SER A 65 5.41 13.64 -2.95
C SER A 65 6.26 14.91 -2.97
N ILE A 66 7.54 14.81 -2.58
CA ILE A 66 8.52 15.91 -2.61
C ILE A 66 8.93 16.24 -4.06
N VAL A 67 9.05 15.23 -4.92
CA VAL A 67 9.54 15.42 -6.31
C VAL A 67 8.72 16.48 -7.08
N PRO A 68 7.37 16.46 -7.10
CA PRO A 68 6.56 17.52 -7.70
C PRO A 68 6.50 18.82 -6.89
N ALA A 69 6.81 18.78 -5.58
CA ALA A 69 6.84 19.97 -4.73
C ALA A 69 8.09 20.84 -4.96
N LEU A 70 9.21 20.23 -5.38
CA LEU A 70 10.48 20.93 -5.61
C LEU A 70 10.54 21.66 -6.96
N ASP A 71 9.56 21.48 -7.86
CA ASP A 71 9.49 22.14 -9.18
C ASP A 71 10.77 22.01 -10.04
N ILE A 72 11.53 20.90 -9.90
CA ILE A 72 12.79 20.64 -10.66
C ILE A 72 12.49 20.20 -12.11
N GLY A 73 11.24 20.34 -12.57
CA GLY A 73 10.79 19.91 -13.90
C GLY A 73 10.55 18.41 -14.03
N PHE A 74 10.47 17.67 -12.91
CA PHE A 74 10.14 16.25 -12.86
C PHE A 74 8.84 16.05 -12.07
N GLY A 75 7.71 16.37 -12.69
CA GLY A 75 6.42 16.48 -12.01
C GLY A 75 6.14 17.89 -11.50
N LYS A 76 4.85 18.24 -11.38
CA LYS A 76 4.37 19.55 -10.96
C LYS A 76 3.00 19.39 -10.29
N TYR A 77 2.70 20.20 -9.27
CA TYR A 77 1.35 20.33 -8.75
C TYR A 77 0.59 21.46 -9.45
N ALA A 78 -0.64 21.18 -9.86
CA ALA A 78 -1.51 22.12 -10.56
C ALA A 78 -2.95 22.02 -10.06
N TYR A 79 -3.73 23.07 -10.32
CA TYR A 79 -5.17 23.03 -10.09
C TYR A 79 -5.83 22.04 -11.04
N GLU A 80 -6.81 21.31 -10.52
CA GLU A 80 -7.69 20.47 -11.34
C GLU A 80 -8.76 21.33 -12.03
N GLY A 81 -9.49 20.76 -13.00
CA GLY A 81 -10.37 21.52 -13.91
C GLY A 81 -11.41 22.43 -13.23
N TYR A 82 -11.97 22.04 -12.08
CA TYR A 82 -12.93 22.86 -11.33
C TYR A 82 -12.27 23.95 -10.47
N LEU A 83 -10.93 24.02 -10.45
CA LEU A 83 -10.11 24.99 -9.71
C LEU A 83 -10.38 25.03 -8.18
N THR A 84 -11.04 24.00 -7.65
CA THR A 84 -11.36 23.84 -6.22
C THR A 84 -10.38 22.91 -5.49
N SER A 85 -9.69 22.05 -6.23
CA SER A 85 -8.70 21.08 -5.75
C SER A 85 -7.39 21.20 -6.51
N CYS A 86 -6.33 20.65 -5.92
CA CYS A 86 -5.01 20.58 -6.53
C CYS A 86 -4.49 19.14 -6.52
N SER A 87 -3.81 18.77 -7.60
CA SER A 87 -3.26 17.43 -7.78
C SER A 87 -2.01 17.49 -8.65
N PHE A 88 -1.46 16.32 -8.99
CA PHE A 88 -0.37 16.21 -9.94
C PHE A 88 -0.83 16.69 -11.32
N ASP A 89 0.04 17.40 -12.04
CA ASP A 89 -0.25 17.84 -13.40
C ASP A 89 -0.16 16.66 -14.37
N TYR A 90 -1.31 16.06 -14.70
CA TYR A 90 -1.44 14.96 -15.65
C TYR A 90 -1.87 15.39 -17.05
N LEU A 91 -2.10 16.69 -17.27
CA LEU A 91 -2.58 17.23 -18.54
C LEU A 91 -1.43 17.75 -19.41
N THR A 92 -0.38 18.29 -18.79
CA THR A 92 0.73 18.86 -19.54
C THR A 92 1.48 17.80 -20.37
N GLU A 93 1.66 18.09 -21.66
CA GLU A 93 2.34 17.23 -22.63
C GLU A 93 3.88 17.27 -22.53
N ASN A 94 4.42 17.26 -21.31
CA ASN A 94 5.87 17.21 -21.10
C ASN A 94 6.31 15.77 -20.83
N LYS A 95 7.29 15.29 -21.59
CA LYS A 95 7.87 13.94 -21.44
C LYS A 95 8.30 13.64 -20.01
N LYS A 96 8.94 14.59 -19.31
CA LYS A 96 9.40 14.39 -17.92
C LYS A 96 8.23 14.22 -16.95
N ILE A 97 7.17 14.99 -17.12
CA ILE A 97 5.96 14.94 -16.29
C ILE A 97 5.21 13.63 -16.53
N LYS A 98 5.00 13.25 -17.80
CA LYS A 98 4.36 11.96 -18.16
C LYS A 98 5.15 10.77 -17.62
N THR A 99 6.48 10.78 -17.74
CA THR A 99 7.34 9.72 -17.17
C THR A 99 7.19 9.63 -15.66
N PHE A 100 7.18 10.75 -14.94
CA PHE A 100 6.96 10.76 -13.49
C PHE A 100 5.61 10.14 -13.11
N ILE A 101 4.53 10.48 -13.82
CA ILE A 101 3.19 9.93 -13.55
C ILE A 101 3.16 8.42 -13.75
N ILE A 102 3.79 7.90 -14.80
CA ILE A 102 3.87 6.45 -15.04
C ILE A 102 4.63 5.77 -13.91
N ILE A 103 5.78 6.33 -13.50
CA ILE A 103 6.55 5.80 -12.36
C ILE A 103 5.70 5.81 -11.10
N PHE A 104 5.03 6.92 -10.81
CA PHE A 104 4.19 7.06 -9.62
C PHE A 104 2.99 6.10 -9.65
N PHE A 105 2.36 5.88 -10.80
CA PHE A 105 1.28 4.92 -10.96
C PHE A 105 1.74 3.48 -10.68
N VAL A 106 2.91 3.09 -11.19
CA VAL A 106 3.47 1.77 -10.90
C VAL A 106 3.80 1.63 -9.42
N ALA A 107 4.43 2.66 -8.84
CA ALA A 107 4.85 2.71 -7.44
C ALA A 107 3.67 2.71 -6.44
N ALA A 108 2.68 3.57 -6.66
CA ALA A 108 1.57 3.81 -5.72
C ALA A 108 0.34 2.93 -5.99
N TRP A 109 0.26 2.25 -7.14
CA TRP A 109 -0.89 1.42 -7.48
C TRP A 109 -0.51 -0.01 -7.84
N VAL A 110 0.30 -0.22 -8.88
CA VAL A 110 0.59 -1.58 -9.40
C VAL A 110 1.32 -2.43 -8.36
N VAL A 111 2.40 -1.91 -7.77
CA VAL A 111 3.20 -2.63 -6.77
C VAL A 111 2.36 -2.97 -5.53
N PRO A 112 1.63 -2.01 -4.91
CA PRO A 112 0.74 -2.29 -3.80
C PRO A 112 -0.36 -3.31 -4.13
N PHE A 113 -1.02 -3.15 -5.29
CA PHE A 113 -2.08 -4.04 -5.71
C PHE A 113 -1.60 -5.48 -5.83
N VAL A 114 -0.48 -5.70 -6.51
CA VAL A 114 0.12 -7.04 -6.66
C VAL A 114 0.47 -7.64 -5.30
N LEU A 115 1.07 -6.87 -4.39
CA LEU A 115 1.42 -7.35 -3.05
C LEU A 115 0.17 -7.74 -2.23
N ILE A 116 -0.87 -6.92 -2.25
CA ILE A 116 -2.12 -7.17 -1.53
C ILE A 116 -2.82 -8.41 -2.11
N SER A 117 -3.00 -8.47 -3.43
CA SER A 117 -3.64 -9.59 -4.11
C SER A 117 -2.88 -10.90 -3.90
N PHE A 118 -1.56 -10.89 -4.00
CA PHE A 118 -0.73 -12.05 -3.72
C PHE A 118 -0.91 -12.51 -2.26
N SER A 119 -0.87 -11.59 -1.30
CA SER A 119 -0.97 -11.91 0.12
C SER A 119 -2.33 -12.55 0.45
N TYR A 120 -3.44 -11.90 0.06
CA TYR A 120 -4.78 -12.42 0.33
C TYR A 120 -5.09 -13.69 -0.45
N GLY A 121 -4.65 -13.81 -1.71
CA GLY A 121 -4.83 -15.03 -2.49
C GLY A 121 -4.19 -16.24 -1.82
N ASN A 122 -2.97 -16.09 -1.29
CA ASN A 122 -2.30 -17.17 -0.56
C ASN A 122 -2.94 -17.45 0.81
N ILE A 123 -3.39 -16.42 1.53
CA ILE A 123 -4.10 -16.59 2.81
C ILE A 123 -5.35 -17.46 2.61
N LEU A 124 -6.15 -17.20 1.57
CA LEU A 124 -7.33 -18.00 1.25
C LEU A 124 -6.96 -19.46 0.95
N ASN A 125 -5.87 -19.71 0.24
CA ASN A 125 -5.40 -21.07 -0.05
C ASN A 125 -5.00 -21.82 1.23
N VAL A 126 -4.28 -21.16 2.16
CA VAL A 126 -3.94 -21.74 3.46
C VAL A 126 -5.20 -22.00 4.30
N GLY A 127 -6.16 -21.07 4.30
CA GLY A 127 -7.44 -21.23 5.00
C GLY A 127 -8.23 -22.44 4.50
N LYS A 128 -8.33 -22.63 3.18
CA LYS A 128 -8.99 -23.81 2.58
C LYS A 128 -8.32 -25.12 3.00
N ALA A 129 -6.97 -25.17 2.94
CA ALA A 129 -6.22 -26.35 3.35
C ALA A 129 -6.41 -26.67 4.84
N TYR A 130 -6.41 -25.65 5.69
CA TYR A 130 -6.66 -25.80 7.13
C TYR A 130 -8.05 -26.38 7.42
N ILE A 131 -9.10 -25.87 6.76
CA ILE A 131 -10.47 -26.37 6.91
C ILE A 131 -10.60 -27.82 6.44
N ALA A 132 -9.95 -28.20 5.33
CA ALA A 132 -9.95 -29.58 4.85
C ALA A 132 -9.34 -30.56 5.88
N THR A 133 -8.21 -30.18 6.48
CA THR A 133 -7.58 -30.96 7.55
C THR A 133 -8.45 -31.06 8.80
N LEU A 134 -9.15 -29.98 9.18
CA LEU A 134 -10.09 -29.98 10.30
C LEU A 134 -11.29 -30.91 10.05
N SER A 135 -11.83 -30.92 8.84
CA SER A 135 -12.93 -31.84 8.47
C SER A 135 -12.51 -33.29 8.67
N GLN A 136 -11.28 -33.65 8.26
CA GLN A 136 -10.77 -35.00 8.42
C GLN A 136 -10.51 -35.35 9.90
N LYS A 137 -9.93 -34.43 10.68
CA LYS A 137 -9.71 -34.63 12.11
C LYS A 137 -11.04 -34.83 12.86
N ASN A 138 -12.05 -34.01 12.55
CA ASN A 138 -13.37 -34.11 13.14
C ASN A 138 -14.01 -35.48 12.83
N SER A 139 -13.93 -35.95 11.58
CA SER A 139 -14.42 -37.28 11.19
C SER A 139 -13.69 -38.45 11.87
N THR A 140 -12.42 -38.29 12.26
CA THR A 140 -11.67 -39.32 12.99
C THR A 140 -11.90 -39.33 14.50
N GLU A 141 -12.33 -38.20 15.09
CA GLU A 141 -12.64 -38.12 16.53
C GLU A 141 -14.11 -38.49 16.83
N LEU A 142 -15.04 -38.30 15.89
CA LEU A 142 -16.47 -38.66 16.04
C LEU A 142 -16.79 -40.15 16.32
N PRO A 143 -16.03 -41.17 15.88
CA PRO A 143 -16.33 -42.58 16.18
C PRO A 143 -16.05 -42.98 17.64
N PHE A 144 -15.38 -42.13 18.42
CA PHE A 144 -14.92 -42.43 19.79
C PHE A 144 -15.54 -41.55 20.87
N LEU A 145 -16.45 -40.63 20.52
CA LEU A 145 -17.22 -39.91 21.52
C LEU A 145 -18.37 -40.82 21.99
N PRO A 146 -18.45 -41.18 23.28
CA PRO A 146 -19.67 -41.78 23.80
C PRO A 146 -20.81 -40.79 23.57
N GLU A 147 -21.93 -41.27 23.01
CA GLU A 147 -23.19 -40.51 23.02
C GLU A 147 -23.48 -40.10 24.48
N VAL A 148 -23.49 -38.79 24.74
CA VAL A 148 -23.97 -38.20 26.00
C VAL A 148 -25.46 -37.94 25.86
#